data_AF-A0A7J4MVR8-F1
#
_entry.id   AF-A0A7J4MVR8-F1
#
_cell.length_a   1.000
_cell.length_b   1.000
_cell.length_c   1.000
_cell.angle_alpha   90.00
_cell.angle_beta   90.00
_cell.angle_gamma   90.00
#
_symmetry.space_group_name_H-M   'P 1'
#
loop_
_entity.id
_entity.type
_entity.pdbx_description
1 polymer ?
#
loop_
_entity_poly.entity_id
_entity_poly.type
_entity_poly.pdbx_seq_one_letter_code
_entity_poly.pdbx_strand_id
1 'polypeptide(L)'
;MNCEAYYHDENMVEIFEELKQPKTLEELGLSYFFVRDLILKIMLTYGTVKTQRMTDITGIHLDILEEILGQMEKDGFCAQVG
;
A
#
# COMPACT_ATOMS: atom_id res chain seq x y z
N MET A 1 17.20 8.77 -32.15
CA MET A 1 15.92 8.43 -31.49
C MET A 1 15.70 9.48 -30.41
N ASN A 2 14.74 10.38 -30.60
CA ASN A 2 14.46 11.44 -29.64
C ASN A 2 13.68 10.82 -28.47
N CYS A 3 14.23 10.86 -27.26
CA CYS A 3 13.58 10.31 -26.07
C CYS A 3 12.22 10.97 -25.78
N GLU A 4 12.01 12.23 -26.16
CA GLU A 4 10.71 12.89 -25.97
C GLU A 4 9.59 12.23 -26.78
N ALA A 5 9.88 11.78 -28.01
CA ALA A 5 8.87 11.08 -28.82
C ALA A 5 8.55 9.68 -28.29
N TYR A 6 9.43 9.08 -27.50
CA TYR A 6 9.22 7.75 -26.90
C TYR A 6 8.33 7.80 -25.65
N TYR A 7 8.46 8.85 -24.82
CA TYR A 7 7.67 9.01 -23.60
C TYR A 7 6.32 9.72 -23.81
N HIS A 8 6.13 10.39 -24.95
CA HIS A 8 4.89 11.08 -25.33
C HIS A 8 4.12 10.39 -26.46
N ASP A 9 4.48 9.15 -26.77
CA ASP A 9 3.61 8.26 -27.54
C ASP A 9 2.29 8.08 -26.77
N GLU A 10 1.15 8.27 -27.42
CA GLU A 10 -0.19 8.15 -26.81
C GLU A 10 -0.35 6.81 -26.09
N ASN A 11 0.26 5.74 -26.61
CA ASN A 11 0.25 4.41 -25.99
C ASN A 11 1.06 4.37 -24.68
N MET A 12 2.17 5.11 -24.58
CA MET A 12 2.97 5.17 -23.35
C MET A 12 2.28 5.99 -22.26
N VAL A 13 1.55 7.05 -22.63
CA VAL A 13 0.77 7.86 -21.69
C VAL A 13 -0.36 7.03 -21.07
N GLU A 14 -1.07 6.22 -21.86
CA GLU A 14 -2.07 5.26 -21.35
C GLU A 14 -1.45 4.22 -20.43
N ILE A 15 -0.30 3.63 -20.79
CA ILE A 15 0.41 2.67 -19.93
C ILE A 15 0.81 3.31 -18.59
N PHE A 16 1.22 4.59 -18.59
CA PHE A 16 1.53 5.30 -17.34
C PHE A 16 0.30 5.62 -16.49
N GLU A 17 -0.84 5.92 -17.11
CA GLU A 17 -2.12 6.06 -16.42
C GLU A 17 -2.57 4.71 -15.82
N GLU A 18 -2.42 3.60 -16.53
CA GLU A 18 -2.75 2.25 -16.03
C GLU A 18 -1.77 1.74 -14.96
N LEU A 19 -0.50 2.14 -15.02
CA LEU A 19 0.48 1.89 -13.96
C LEU A 19 0.26 2.75 -12.72
N LYS A 20 -0.68 3.70 -12.74
CA LYS A 20 -1.21 4.28 -11.50
C LYS A 20 -2.01 3.20 -10.80
N GLN A 21 -1.30 2.38 -10.02
CA GLN A 21 -1.88 1.45 -9.06
C GLN A 21 -3.04 2.13 -8.32
N PRO A 22 -4.10 1.39 -7.97
CA PRO A 22 -5.06 1.91 -7.01
C PRO A 22 -4.27 2.38 -5.78
N LYS A 23 -4.27 3.69 -5.56
CA LYS A 23 -3.48 4.33 -4.49
C LYS A 23 -4.24 4.33 -3.18
N THR A 24 -5.49 3.90 -3.20
CA THR A 24 -6.40 3.98 -2.07
C THR A 24 -7.05 2.63 -1.77
N LEU A 25 -7.43 2.44 -0.51
CA LEU A 25 -8.26 1.31 -0.05
C LEU A 25 -9.58 1.19 -0.83
N GLU A 26 -10.18 2.32 -1.17
CA GLU A 26 -11.47 2.37 -1.87
C GLU A 26 -11.36 1.83 -3.30
N GLU A 27 -10.32 2.23 -4.05
CA GLU A 27 -10.06 1.70 -5.39
C GLU A 27 -9.70 0.21 -5.38
N LEU A 28 -9.15 -0.29 -4.26
CA LEU A 28 -8.93 -1.72 -4.02
C LEU A 28 -10.21 -2.48 -3.66
N GLY A 29 -11.33 -1.79 -3.41
CA GLY A 29 -12.57 -2.41 -2.93
C GLY A 29 -12.45 -2.98 -1.51
N LEU A 30 -11.50 -2.49 -0.71
CA LEU A 30 -11.21 -2.97 0.63
C LEU A 30 -11.67 -1.96 1.67
N SER A 31 -12.25 -2.45 2.77
CA SER A 31 -12.61 -1.59 3.91
C SER A 31 -11.42 -1.43 4.86
N TYR A 32 -11.31 -0.26 5.50
CA TYR A 32 -10.33 -0.01 6.56
C TYR A 32 -10.38 -1.09 7.65
N PHE A 33 -11.57 -1.44 8.11
CA PHE A 33 -11.76 -2.43 9.18
C PHE A 33 -11.21 -3.81 8.81
N PHE A 34 -11.44 -4.25 7.56
CA PHE A 34 -10.89 -5.51 7.07
C PHE A 34 -9.35 -5.50 7.08
N VAL A 35 -8.73 -4.44 6.56
CA VAL A 35 -7.26 -4.36 6.49
C VAL A 35 -6.64 -4.18 7.87
N ARG A 36 -7.25 -3.39 8.75
CA ARG A 36 -6.85 -3.27 10.16
C ARG A 36 -6.82 -4.64 10.84
N ASP A 37 -7.90 -5.41 10.72
CA ASP A 37 -8.01 -6.72 11.38
C ASP A 37 -7.02 -7.73 10.80
N LEU A 38 -6.75 -7.65 9.49
CA LEU A 38 -5.71 -8.44 8.83
C LEU A 38 -4.31 -8.09 9.37
N ILE A 39 -3.97 -6.81 9.47
CA ILE A 39 -2.69 -6.34 10.00
C ILE A 39 -2.51 -6.78 11.47
N LEU A 40 -3.55 -6.62 12.29
CA LEU A 40 -3.54 -7.09 13.68
C LEU A 40 -3.27 -8.59 13.76
N LYS A 41 -3.90 -9.39 12.90
CA LYS A 41 -3.66 -10.83 12.84
C LYS A 41 -2.22 -11.17 12.45
N ILE A 42 -1.62 -10.41 11.53
CA ILE A 42 -0.21 -10.55 11.15
C ILE A 42 0.70 -10.23 12.35
N MET A 43 0.48 -9.10 13.04
CA MET A 43 1.24 -8.72 14.23
C MET A 43 1.10 -9.74 15.37
N LEU A 44 -0.11 -10.27 15.60
CA LEU A 44 -0.33 -11.32 16.59
C LEU A 44 0.40 -12.63 16.25
N THR A 45 0.60 -12.91 14.96
CA THR A 45 1.25 -14.14 14.49
C THR A 45 2.79 -14.02 14.52
N TYR A 46 3.32 -12.87 14.13
CA TYR A 46 4.77 -12.69 13.91
C TYR A 46 5.45 -11.74 14.90
N GLY A 47 4.69 -11.08 15.78
CA GLY A 47 5.19 -10.07 16.71
C GLY A 47 5.49 -8.74 16.01
N THR A 48 6.68 -8.19 16.25
CA THR A 48 7.16 -6.99 15.55
C THR A 48 7.45 -7.32 14.09
N VAL A 49 6.81 -6.62 13.16
CA VAL A 49 6.93 -6.86 11.72
C VAL A 49 7.30 -5.57 11.00
N LYS A 50 8.26 -5.64 10.07
CA LYS A 50 8.59 -4.52 9.18
C LYS A 50 7.44 -4.26 8.20
N THR A 51 7.13 -3.01 7.90
CA THR A 51 6.08 -2.63 6.94
C THR A 51 6.26 -3.29 5.56
N GLN A 52 7.51 -3.40 5.09
CA GLN A 52 7.82 -4.13 3.85
C GLN A 52 7.36 -5.59 3.91
N ARG A 53 7.57 -6.27 5.05
CA ARG A 53 7.13 -7.66 5.20
C ARG A 53 5.60 -7.76 5.23
N MET A 54 4.90 -6.75 5.73
CA MET A 54 3.44 -6.68 5.64
C MET A 54 2.98 -6.52 4.19
N THR A 55 3.66 -5.66 3.41
CA THR A 55 3.44 -5.51 1.96
C THR A 55 3.59 -6.85 1.25
N ASP A 56 4.66 -7.60 1.54
CA ASP A 56 4.90 -8.91 0.94
C ASP A 56 3.82 -9.96 1.29
N ILE A 57 3.17 -9.83 2.45
CA ILE A 57 2.12 -10.75 2.93
C ILE A 57 0.75 -10.38 2.37
N THR A 58 0.40 -9.10 2.37
CA THR A 58 -0.94 -8.62 2.01
C THR A 58 -1.07 -8.26 0.53
N GLY A 59 0.05 -7.99 -0.15
CA GLY A 59 0.07 -7.43 -1.49
C GLY A 59 -0.41 -5.98 -1.57
N ILE A 60 -0.69 -5.33 -0.43
CA ILE A 60 -1.13 -3.94 -0.38
C ILE A 60 0.09 -3.02 -0.50
N HIS A 61 0.00 -2.01 -1.35
CA HIS A 61 1.07 -1.05 -1.58
C HIS A 61 1.53 -0.36 -0.27
N LEU A 62 2.83 -0.07 -0.17
CA LEU A 62 3.46 0.47 1.04
C LEU A 62 2.77 1.75 1.51
N ASP A 63 2.51 2.70 0.61
CA ASP A 63 1.86 3.98 0.94
C ASP A 63 0.50 3.80 1.63
N ILE A 64 -0.31 2.84 1.17
CA ILE A 64 -1.61 2.52 1.76
C ILE A 64 -1.41 1.90 3.15
N LEU A 65 -0.45 0.99 3.28
CA LEU A 65 -0.13 0.38 4.56
C LEU A 65 0.37 1.41 5.57
N GLU A 66 1.20 2.37 5.17
CA GLU A 66 1.68 3.44 6.04
C GLU A 66 0.54 4.33 6.54
N GLU A 67 -0.41 4.70 5.67
CA GLU A 67 -1.60 5.45 6.07
C GLU A 67 -2.43 4.69 7.12
N ILE A 68 -2.71 3.41 6.86
CA ILE A 68 -3.47 2.55 7.77
C ILE A 68 -2.72 2.36 9.09
N LEU A 69 -1.42 2.07 9.05
CA LEU A 69 -0.61 1.90 10.25
C LEU A 69 -0.53 3.18 11.08
N GLY A 70 -0.44 4.35 10.43
CA GLY A 70 -0.49 5.64 11.10
C GLY A 70 -1.83 5.90 11.79
N GLN A 71 -2.95 5.48 11.18
CA GLN A 71 -4.25 5.54 11.84
C GLN A 71 -4.35 4.53 13.00
N MET A 72 -3.87 3.30 12.81
CA MET A 72 -3.83 2.28 13.84
C MET A 72 -2.99 2.67 15.05
N GLU A 73 -1.88 3.38 14.84
CA GLU A 73 -1.05 3.93 15.91
C GLU A 73 -1.80 5.00 16.71
N LYS A 74 -2.49 5.93 16.04
CA LYS A 74 -3.35 6.92 16.70
C LYS A 74 -4.48 6.27 17.49
N ASP A 75 -5.03 5.17 16.97
CA ASP A 75 -6.07 4.38 17.63
C ASP A 75 -5.51 3.51 18.80
N GLY A 76 -4.18 3.48 18.98
CA GLY A 76 -3.51 2.75 20.06
C GLY A 76 -3.34 1.24 19.83
N PHE A 77 -3.48 0.77 18.58
CA PHE A 77 -3.36 -0.65 18.23
C PHE A 77 -1.92 -1.12 18.04
N CYS A 78 -1.02 -0.23 17.62
CA CYS A 78 0.39 -0.52 17.38
C CYS A 78 1.24 0.71 17.64
N ALA A 79 2.56 0.54 17.62
CA ALA A 79 3.51 1.64 17.66
C ALA A 79 4.71 1.31 16.76
N GLN A 80 5.28 2.33 16.12
CA GLN A 80 6.52 2.14 15.38
C GLN A 80 7.67 1.83 16.34
N VAL A 81 8.45 0.81 16.02
CA VAL A 81 9.66 0.44 16.77
C VAL A 81 10.83 0.30 15.80
N GLY A 82 11.84 1.15 15.96
CA GLY A 82 13.20 1.04 15.39
C GLY A 82 13.32 0.70 13.91
#